data_AF-A0A3A4SHM9-F1
#
_entry.id   AF-A0A3A4SHM9-F1
#
_cell.length_a   1.000
_cell.length_b   1.000
_cell.length_c   1.000
_cell.angle_alpha   90.00
_cell.angle_beta   90.00
_cell.angle_gamma   90.00
#
_symmetry.space_group_name_H-M   'P 1'
#
loop_
_entity.id
_entity.type
_entity.pdbx_description
1 polymer ?
#
loop_
_entity_poly.entity_id
_entity_poly.type
_entity_poly.pdbx_seq_one_letter_code
_entity_poly.pdbx_strand_id
1 'polypeptide(L)'
;MKKFWIGERSLWQAFWLLFVGGYICILFLNLLIFSLLDDTTKLETIGLVLILVTFAFLAVSLISVWRCSKNVKWQGWAWVARFIVIVVMIRTIYSAYFLFAELIPAIKAIPKS
;
A
#
# COMPACT_ATOMS: atom_id res chain seq x y z
N MET A 1 -16.01 1.68 6.54
CA MET A 1 -15.63 1.95 5.14
C MET A 1 -16.65 2.74 4.33
N LYS A 2 -17.94 2.38 4.28
CA LYS A 2 -18.97 3.06 3.46
C LYS A 2 -18.95 4.60 3.53
N LYS A 3 -18.84 5.18 4.74
CA LYS A 3 -18.77 6.65 4.95
C LYS A 3 -17.53 7.34 4.36
N PHE A 4 -16.38 6.66 4.36
CA PHE A 4 -15.16 7.17 3.71
C PHE A 4 -15.28 7.12 2.19
N TRP A 5 -15.92 6.06 1.68
CA TRP A 5 -16.11 5.89 0.25
C TRP A 5 -17.17 6.82 -0.32
N ILE A 6 -18.18 7.23 0.44
CA ILE A 6 -19.16 8.24 0.00
C ILE A 6 -18.60 9.66 0.16
N GLY A 7 -17.53 9.84 0.96
CA GLY A 7 -16.92 11.15 1.18
C GLY A 7 -17.65 11.97 2.24
N GLU A 8 -18.27 11.35 3.24
CA GLU A 8 -18.93 12.05 4.36
C GLU A 8 -17.95 12.37 5.52
N ARG A 9 -16.78 11.73 5.52
CA ARG A 9 -15.76 11.93 6.58
C ARG A 9 -14.84 13.10 6.25
N SER A 10 -14.19 13.64 7.28
CA SER A 10 -13.18 14.68 7.11
C SER A 10 -11.93 14.13 6.45
N LEU A 11 -11.23 14.96 5.68
CA LEU A 11 -9.98 14.59 5.00
C LEU A 11 -8.94 14.03 5.97
N TRP A 12 -8.80 14.62 7.16
CA TRP A 12 -7.86 14.13 8.18
C TRP A 12 -8.14 12.67 8.55
N GLN A 13 -9.41 12.29 8.73
CA GLN A 13 -9.77 10.93 9.12
C GLN A 13 -9.47 9.94 7.98
N ALA A 14 -9.75 10.33 6.74
CA ALA A 14 -9.45 9.50 5.57
C ALA A 14 -7.94 9.35 5.37
N PHE A 15 -7.16 10.40 5.62
CA PHE A 15 -5.72 10.36 5.43
C PHE A 15 -5.00 9.62 6.57
N TRP A 16 -5.24 9.98 7.83
CA TRP A 16 -4.47 9.41 8.95
C TRP A 16 -4.97 8.04 9.38
N LEU A 17 -6.29 7.87 9.53
CA LEU A 17 -6.82 6.61 10.06
C LEU A 17 -6.90 5.54 8.97
N LEU A 18 -7.44 5.89 7.81
CA LEU A 18 -7.59 4.93 6.72
C LEU A 18 -6.26 4.73 6.00
N PHE A 19 -5.70 5.77 5.38
CA PHE A 19 -4.49 5.61 4.56
C PHE A 19 -3.23 5.33 5.39
N VAL A 20 -2.80 6.23 6.28
CA VAL A 20 -1.56 6.04 7.05
C VAL A 20 -1.68 4.84 8.00
N GLY A 21 -2.73 4.79 8.81
CA GLY A 21 -2.97 3.70 9.76
C GLY A 21 -3.09 2.34 9.08
N GLY A 22 -3.91 2.24 8.02
CA GLY A 22 -4.06 1.00 7.27
C GLY A 22 -2.79 0.58 6.53
N TYR A 23 -2.03 1.53 5.98
CA TYR A 23 -0.77 1.24 5.31
C TYR A 23 0.29 0.71 6.27
N ILE A 24 0.41 1.29 7.48
CA ILE A 24 1.31 0.79 8.52
C ILE A 24 0.92 -0.64 8.93
N CYS A 25 -0.39 -0.92 9.08
CA CYS A 25 -0.86 -2.26 9.40
C CYS A 25 -0.50 -3.28 8.32
N ILE A 26 -0.65 -2.91 7.03
CA ILE A 26 -0.26 -3.77 5.91
C ILE A 26 1.24 -4.02 5.89
N LEU A 27 2.06 -2.98 6.09
CA LEU A 27 3.51 -3.15 6.15
C LEU A 27 3.92 -4.09 7.28
N PHE A 28 3.34 -3.92 8.47
CA PHE A 28 3.61 -4.79 9.60
C PHE A 28 3.20 -6.23 9.32
N LEU A 29 2.01 -6.45 8.73
CA LEU A 29 1.54 -7.77 8.35
C LEU A 29 2.46 -8.42 7.30
N ASN A 30 2.89 -7.67 6.29
CA ASN A 30 3.82 -8.15 5.27
C ASN A 30 5.15 -8.58 5.91
N LEU A 31 5.73 -7.75 6.79
CA LEU A 31 6.97 -8.09 7.51
C LEU A 31 6.81 -9.37 8.34
N LEU A 32 5.69 -9.51 9.06
CA LEU A 32 5.41 -10.68 9.86
C LEU A 32 5.28 -11.94 8.98
N ILE A 33 4.56 -11.86 7.86
CA ILE A 33 4.44 -12.98 6.91
C ILE A 33 5.81 -13.35 6.34
N PHE A 34 6.62 -12.38 5.91
CA PHE A 34 7.97 -12.65 5.42
C PHE A 34 8.88 -13.27 6.48
N SER A 35 8.76 -12.86 7.74
CA SER A 35 9.56 -13.44 8.85
C SER A 35 9.19 -14.89 9.18
N LEU A 36 7.97 -15.32 8.85
CA LEU A 36 7.48 -16.68 9.07
C LEU A 36 7.70 -17.59 7.85
N LEU A 37 8.20 -17.05 6.74
CA LEU A 37 8.43 -17.79 5.51
C LEU A 37 9.87 -18.30 5.45
N ASP A 38 10.08 -19.55 5.84
CA ASP A 38 11.37 -20.25 5.65
C ASP A 38 11.57 -20.75 4.21
N ASP A 39 10.48 -20.84 3.44
CA ASP A 39 10.48 -21.49 2.13
C ASP A 39 10.49 -20.46 0.99
N THR A 40 11.67 -20.28 0.40
CA THR A 40 11.91 -19.44 -0.79
C THR A 40 10.97 -19.76 -1.96
N THR A 41 10.47 -21.00 -2.07
CA THR A 41 9.57 -21.41 -3.16
C THR A 41 8.15 -20.84 -3.01
N LYS A 42 7.70 -20.58 -1.78
CA LYS A 42 6.38 -19.99 -1.49
C LYS A 42 6.39 -18.46 -1.53
N LEU A 43 7.59 -17.87 -1.55
CA LEU A 43 7.81 -16.42 -1.53
C LEU A 43 7.17 -15.72 -2.74
N GLU A 44 7.22 -16.34 -3.92
CA GLU A 44 6.65 -15.74 -5.15
C GLU A 44 5.12 -15.64 -5.08
N THR A 45 4.45 -16.75 -4.78
CA THR A 45 2.98 -16.82 -4.72
C THR A 45 2.45 -15.92 -3.61
N ILE A 46 3.04 -15.98 -2.42
CA ILE A 46 2.60 -15.18 -1.27
C ILE A 46 2.93 -13.70 -1.50
N GLY A 47 4.13 -13.40 -2.02
CA GLY A 47 4.53 -12.05 -2.39
C GLY A 47 3.55 -11.40 -3.39
N LEU A 48 3.11 -12.15 -4.39
CA LEU A 48 2.12 -11.69 -5.37
C LEU A 48 0.77 -11.36 -4.72
N VAL A 49 0.28 -12.24 -3.84
CA VAL A 49 -0.97 -12.00 -3.08
C VAL A 49 -0.84 -10.75 -2.21
N LEU A 50 0.26 -10.59 -1.47
CA LEU A 50 0.48 -9.43 -0.61
C LEU A 50 0.53 -8.12 -1.40
N ILE A 51 1.16 -8.15 -2.58
CA ILE A 51 1.21 -7.02 -3.49
C ILE A 51 -0.20 -6.67 -3.98
N LEU A 52 -0.98 -7.64 -4.46
CA LEU A 52 -2.36 -7.39 -4.91
C LEU A 52 -3.24 -6.80 -3.80
N VAL A 53 -3.13 -7.33 -2.57
CA VAL A 53 -3.86 -6.80 -1.40
C VAL A 53 -3.44 -5.35 -1.11
N THR A 54 -2.12 -5.07 -1.14
CA THR A 54 -1.59 -3.72 -0.93
C THR A 54 -2.09 -2.75 -2.00
N PHE A 55 -2.12 -3.16 -3.27
CA PHE A 55 -2.64 -2.36 -4.37
C PHE A 55 -4.13 -2.06 -4.24
N ALA A 56 -4.94 -3.08 -3.94
CA ALA A 56 -6.37 -2.92 -3.73
C ALA A 56 -6.64 -1.93 -2.59
N PHE A 57 -5.89 -2.04 -1.49
CA PHE A 57 -5.98 -1.10 -0.37
C PHE A 57 -5.60 0.33 -0.76
N LEU A 58 -4.50 0.51 -1.51
CA LEU A 58 -4.06 1.83 -1.95
C LEU A 58 -5.08 2.47 -2.90
N ALA A 59 -5.68 1.70 -3.80
CA ALA A 59 -6.74 2.18 -4.69
C ALA A 59 -7.98 2.65 -3.89
N VAL A 60 -8.43 1.86 -2.90
CA VAL A 60 -9.54 2.24 -2.01
C VAL A 60 -9.19 3.49 -1.20
N SER A 61 -7.96 3.59 -0.71
CA SER A 61 -7.47 4.73 0.04
C SER A 61 -7.43 5.99 -0.82
N LEU A 62 -6.94 5.90 -2.06
CA LEU A 62 -6.91 7.00 -3.01
C LEU A 62 -8.32 7.52 -3.30
N ILE A 63 -9.28 6.63 -3.60
CA ILE A 63 -10.67 7.02 -3.85
C ILE A 63 -11.27 7.69 -2.62
N SER A 64 -11.02 7.15 -1.43
CA SER A 64 -11.53 7.67 -0.16
C SER A 64 -10.95 9.05 0.14
N VAL A 65 -9.64 9.25 -0.02
CA VAL A 65 -8.97 10.54 0.16
C VAL A 65 -9.47 11.54 -0.88
N TRP A 66 -9.63 11.12 -2.14
CA TRP A 66 -10.15 11.98 -3.21
C TRP A 66 -11.57 12.46 -2.91
N ARG A 67 -12.46 11.57 -2.47
CA ARG A 67 -13.84 11.94 -2.12
C ARG A 67 -13.92 12.79 -0.84
N CYS A 68 -13.15 12.46 0.20
CA CYS A 68 -13.12 13.20 1.46
C CYS A 68 -12.39 14.55 1.37
N SER A 69 -11.58 14.78 0.33
CA SER A 69 -10.84 16.02 0.13
C SER A 69 -11.72 17.26 -0.09
N LYS A 70 -13.02 17.07 -0.38
CA LYS A 70 -14.01 18.16 -0.41
C LYS A 70 -14.34 18.69 0.99
N ASN A 71 -14.12 17.89 2.04
CA ASN A 71 -14.45 18.20 3.43
C ASN A 71 -13.24 18.74 4.20
N VAL A 72 -12.60 19.78 3.67
CA VAL A 72 -11.46 20.44 4.32
C VAL A 72 -11.57 21.96 4.16
N LYS A 73 -11.17 22.70 5.19
CA LYS A 73 -11.19 24.17 5.19
C LYS A 73 -10.17 24.78 4.23
N TRP A 74 -8.97 24.17 4.15
CA TRP A 74 -7.91 24.62 3.26
C TRP A 74 -7.63 23.60 2.16
N GLN A 75 -7.83 24.01 0.91
CA GLN A 75 -7.63 23.15 -0.27
C GLN A 75 -6.16 22.75 -0.47
N GLY A 76 -5.20 23.46 0.12
CA GLY A 76 -3.79 23.03 0.13
C GLY A 76 -3.62 21.64 0.75
N TRP A 77 -4.31 21.34 1.85
CA TRP A 77 -4.28 20.00 2.46
C TRP A 77 -4.87 18.91 1.57
N ALA A 78 -5.87 19.24 0.74
CA ALA A 78 -6.43 18.30 -0.23
C ALA A 78 -5.40 17.91 -1.29
N TRP A 79 -4.65 18.89 -1.83
CA TRP A 79 -3.59 18.63 -2.80
C TRP A 79 -2.44 17.83 -2.21
N VAL A 80 -1.98 18.20 -1.01
CA VAL A 80 -0.92 17.50 -0.30
C VAL A 80 -1.30 16.04 -0.04
N ALA A 81 -2.50 15.79 0.50
CA ALA A 81 -2.96 14.42 0.79
C ALA A 81 -3.05 13.57 -0.48
N ARG A 82 -3.60 14.10 -1.58
CA ARG A 82 -3.68 13.39 -2.87
C ARG A 82 -2.28 13.09 -3.42
N PHE A 83 -1.39 14.08 -3.41
CA PHE A 83 -0.02 13.92 -3.89
C PHE A 83 0.72 12.82 -3.12
N ILE A 84 0.64 12.81 -1.79
CA ILE A 84 1.27 11.79 -0.95
C ILE A 84 0.75 10.39 -1.31
N VAL A 85 -0.57 10.21 -1.43
CA VAL A 85 -1.14 8.89 -1.76
C VAL A 85 -0.67 8.42 -3.15
N ILE A 86 -0.61 9.32 -4.14
CA ILE A 86 -0.11 9.01 -5.49
C ILE A 86 1.37 8.62 -5.44
N VAL A 87 2.21 9.38 -4.75
CA VAL A 87 3.65 9.08 -4.61
C VAL A 87 3.86 7.72 -3.95
N VAL A 88 3.11 7.40 -2.90
CA VAL A 88 3.18 6.10 -2.23
C VAL A 88 2.70 4.97 -3.16
N MET A 89 1.67 5.21 -3.97
CA MET A 89 1.20 4.24 -4.97
C MET A 89 2.28 3.97 -6.03
N ILE A 90 2.93 5.01 -6.57
CA ILE A 90 4.03 4.88 -7.53
C ILE A 90 5.22 4.15 -6.90
N ARG A 91 5.62 4.52 -5.68
CA ARG A 91 6.68 3.83 -4.92
C ARG A 91 6.35 2.34 -4.75
N THR A 92 5.11 2.01 -4.46
CA THR A 92 4.67 0.61 -4.27
C THR A 92 4.74 -0.18 -5.58
N ILE A 93 4.35 0.43 -6.71
CA ILE A 93 4.52 -0.15 -8.05
C ILE A 93 6.00 -0.45 -8.32
N TYR A 94 6.86 0.54 -8.10
CA TYR A 94 8.29 0.39 -8.33
C TYR A 94 8.90 -0.70 -7.44
N SER A 95 8.51 -0.75 -6.16
CA SER A 95 9.00 -1.78 -5.22
C SER A 95 8.55 -3.18 -5.63
N ALA A 96 7.31 -3.33 -6.11
CA ALA A 96 6.80 -4.60 -6.62
C ALA A 96 7.56 -5.03 -7.90
N TYR A 97 7.82 -4.09 -8.81
CA TYR A 97 8.63 -4.35 -9.99
C TYR A 97 10.04 -4.82 -9.61
N PHE A 98 10.73 -4.10 -8.74
CA PHE A 98 12.07 -4.46 -8.27
C PHE A 98 12.10 -5.86 -7.62
N LEU A 99 11.10 -6.19 -6.80
CA LEU A 99 10.99 -7.51 -6.18
C LEU A 99 10.93 -8.65 -7.21
N PHE A 100 10.09 -8.51 -8.23
CA PHE A 100 9.86 -9.57 -9.23
C PHE A 100 10.89 -9.58 -10.36
N ALA A 101 11.37 -8.42 -10.80
CA ALA A 101 12.29 -8.31 -11.92
C ALA A 101 13.75 -8.55 -11.51
N GLU A 102 14.13 -8.20 -10.29
CA GLU A 102 15.53 -8.22 -9.86
C GLU A 102 15.77 -9.14 -8.67
N LEU A 103 15.04 -8.95 -7.56
CA LEU A 103 15.36 -9.62 -6.30
C LEU A 103 15.07 -11.13 -6.33
N ILE A 104 13.89 -11.54 -6.78
CA ILE A 104 13.50 -12.96 -6.83
C ILE A 104 14.42 -13.78 -7.77
N PRO A 105 14.70 -13.33 -9.01
CA PRO A 105 15.68 -13.99 -9.86
C PRO A 105 17.07 -14.11 -9.23
N ALA A 106 17.54 -13.04 -8.57
CA ALA A 106 18.83 -13.06 -7.88
C ALA A 106 18.88 -14.09 -6.75
N ILE A 107 17.82 -14.21 -5.93
CA ILE A 107 17.72 -15.21 -4.86
C ILE A 107 17.76 -16.64 -5.44
N LYS A 108 17.04 -16.88 -6.54
CA LYS A 108 17.01 -18.20 -7.19
C LYS A 108 18.37 -18.61 -7.79
N ALA A 109 19.21 -17.65 -8.14
CA ALA A 109 20.54 -17.89 -8.68
C ALA A 109 21.59 -18.24 -7.61
N ILE A 110 21.30 -18.04 -6.32
CA ILE A 110 22.23 -18.39 -5.23
C ILE A 110 22.30 -19.92 -5.11
N PRO A 111 23.49 -20.54 -5.24
CA PRO A 111 23.64 -21.97 -5.08
C PRO A 111 23.27 -22.38 -3.65
N LYS A 112 22.37 -23.36 -3.52
CA LYS A 112 22.03 -23.97 -2.23
C LYS A 112 23.22 -24.83 -1.79
N SER A 113 23.94 -24.38 -0.75
CA SER A 113 25.03 -25.11 -0.09
C SER A 113 24.52 -26.31 0.69
#